data_AF-A0A0B1XTT1-F1
#
_entry.id   AF-A0A0B1XTT1-F1
#
_cell.length_a   1.000
_cell.length_b   1.000
_cell.length_c   1.000
_cell.angle_alpha   90.00
_cell.angle_beta   90.00
_cell.angle_gamma   90.00
#
_symmetry.space_group_name_H-M   'P 1'
#
loop_
_entity.id
_entity.type
_entity.pdbx_description
1 polymer ?
#
loop_
_entity_poly.entity_id
_entity_poly.type
_entity_poly.pdbx_seq_one_letter_code
_entity_poly.pdbx_strand_id
1 'polypeptide(L)'
;MQILLLQIAYLCVALAFNALSVSLALAGRKPLAPTNLVVASGVFALYALALWVGHTGFDAAYRAAMLCFVLVLGAGGVLAHLRRGPTQAYQSLAAWAAAILINGTGVVLNVAGAMMGARSVL
;
A
#
# COMPACT_ATOMS: atom_id res chain seq x y z
N MET A 1 0.31 -8.50 17.62
CA MET A 1 1.65 -8.27 17.03
C MET A 1 1.80 -8.87 15.62
N GLN A 2 1.15 -9.99 15.30
CA GLN A 2 1.21 -10.60 13.96
C GLN A 2 0.69 -9.66 12.85
N ILE A 3 -0.37 -8.89 13.11
CA ILE A 3 -0.93 -7.97 12.09
C ILE A 3 0.04 -6.86 11.68
N LEU A 4 0.77 -6.27 12.64
CA LEU A 4 1.79 -5.26 12.34
C LEU A 4 2.90 -5.84 11.47
N LEU A 5 3.35 -7.07 11.73
CA LEU A 5 4.37 -7.72 10.91
C LEU A 5 3.90 -7.94 9.47
N LEU A 6 2.64 -8.38 9.30
CA LEU A 6 2.05 -8.51 7.96
C LEU A 6 1.92 -7.16 7.25
N GLN A 7 1.55 -6.10 7.98
CA GLN A 7 1.46 -4.75 7.42
C GLN A 7 2.85 -4.17 7.06
N ILE A 8 3.89 -4.50 7.83
CA ILE A 8 5.28 -4.17 7.51
C ILE A 8 5.73 -4.94 6.27
N ALA A 9 5.45 -6.24 6.18
CA ALA A 9 5.79 -7.03 5.01
C ALA A 9 5.08 -6.48 3.75
N TYR A 10 3.80 -6.13 3.86
CA TYR A 10 3.06 -5.43 2.81
C TYR A 10 3.74 -4.10 2.41
N LEU A 11 4.10 -3.27 3.39
CA LEU A 11 4.78 -2.00 3.13
C LEU A 11 6.07 -2.23 2.35
N CYS A 12 6.89 -3.22 2.72
CA CYS A 12 8.11 -3.57 2.00
C CYS A 12 7.83 -4.00 0.56
N VAL A 13 6.81 -4.83 0.31
CA VAL A 13 6.41 -5.24 -1.05
C VAL A 13 5.96 -4.04 -1.87
N ALA A 14 5.14 -3.17 -1.30
CA ALA A 14 4.65 -1.97 -1.99
C ALA A 14 5.78 -0.99 -2.32
N LEU A 15 6.72 -0.78 -1.40
CA LEU A 15 7.92 0.02 -1.63
C LEU A 15 8.80 -0.59 -2.71
N ALA A 16 9.04 -1.91 -2.69
CA ALA A 16 9.83 -2.60 -3.70
C ALA A 16 9.22 -2.48 -5.10
N PHE A 17 7.90 -2.63 -5.22
CA PHE A 17 7.18 -2.45 -6.48
C PHE A 17 7.35 -1.03 -7.02
N ASN A 18 7.19 -0.01 -6.17
CA ASN A 18 7.36 1.38 -6.57
C ASN A 18 8.81 1.73 -6.90
N ALA A 19 9.77 1.23 -6.12
CA ALA A 19 11.20 1.41 -6.39
C ALA A 19 11.57 0.83 -7.76
N LEU A 20 11.14 -0.41 -8.05
CA LEU A 20 11.37 -1.02 -9.35
C LEU A 20 10.69 -0.24 -10.49
N SER A 21 9.46 0.23 -10.28
CA SER A 21 8.74 1.06 -11.26
C SER A 21 9.51 2.35 -11.58
N VAL A 22 10.05 3.02 -10.57
CA VAL A 22 10.86 4.23 -10.71
C VAL A 22 12.20 3.94 -11.37
N SER A 23 12.92 2.89 -10.95
CA SER A 23 14.20 2.51 -11.54
C SER A 23 14.07 2.23 -13.03
N LEU A 24 12.98 1.60 -13.47
CA LEU A 24 12.69 1.41 -14.89
C LEU A 24 12.46 2.74 -15.61
N ALA A 25 11.69 3.65 -15.03
CA ALA A 25 11.46 4.98 -15.60
C ALA A 25 12.77 5.79 -15.73
N LEU A 26 13.62 5.76 -14.71
CA LEU A 26 14.93 6.41 -14.73
C LEU A 26 15.87 5.83 -15.79
N ALA A 27 15.73 4.54 -16.11
CA ALA A 27 16.46 3.86 -17.19
C ALA A 27 15.84 4.09 -18.58
N GLY A 28 14.86 5.00 -18.74
CA GLY A 28 14.17 5.25 -20.00
C GLY A 28 13.24 4.11 -20.44
N ARG A 29 12.98 3.14 -19.56
CA ARG A 29 12.07 2.01 -19.82
C ARG A 29 10.67 2.33 -19.30
N LYS A 30 9.69 1.63 -19.85
CA LYS A 30 8.31 1.73 -19.40
C LYS A 30 8.17 1.26 -17.94
N PRO A 31 7.64 2.10 -17.01
CA PRO A 31 7.47 1.74 -15.61
C PRO A 31 6.41 0.65 -15.43
N LEU A 32 6.47 -0.08 -14.30
CA LEU A 32 5.48 -1.11 -13.96
C LEU A 32 4.08 -0.53 -13.89
N ALA A 33 3.95 0.59 -13.17
CA ALA A 33 2.71 1.35 -13.02
C ALA A 33 2.99 2.86 -13.14
N PRO A 34 2.00 3.66 -13.55
CA PRO A 34 2.10 5.11 -13.67
C PRO A 34 2.04 5.78 -12.28
N THR A 35 3.04 5.52 -11.44
CA THR A 35 3.11 6.01 -10.07
C THR A 35 3.65 7.43 -10.03
N ASN A 36 2.96 8.34 -9.34
CA ASN A 36 3.55 9.60 -8.90
C ASN A 36 4.40 9.34 -7.64
N LEU A 37 5.72 9.44 -7.78
CA LEU A 37 6.67 9.11 -6.71
C LEU A 37 6.49 9.96 -5.45
N VAL A 38 6.23 11.26 -5.60
CA VAL A 38 6.08 12.17 -4.45
C VAL A 38 4.86 11.76 -3.63
N VAL A 39 3.74 11.51 -4.29
CA VAL A 39 2.50 11.09 -3.64
C VAL A 39 2.68 9.71 -2.99
N ALA A 40 3.28 8.75 -3.69
CA ALA A 40 3.50 7.41 -3.17
C ALA A 40 4.41 7.42 -1.92
N SER A 41 5.53 8.15 -1.97
CA SER A 41 6.45 8.28 -0.84
C SER A 41 5.78 8.92 0.38
N GLY A 42 4.98 9.97 0.17
CA GLY A 42 4.23 10.61 1.26
C GLY A 42 3.24 9.65 1.93
N VAL A 43 2.47 8.91 1.12
CA VAL A 43 1.51 7.90 1.62
C VAL A 43 2.21 6.82 2.43
N PHE A 44 3.32 6.26 1.94
CA PHE A 44 4.03 5.20 2.65
C PHE A 44 4.80 5.69 3.88
N ALA A 45 5.28 6.94 3.90
CA ALA A 45 5.87 7.54 5.09
C ALA A 45 4.82 7.71 6.21
N LEU A 46 3.63 8.21 5.87
CA LEU A 46 2.50 8.28 6.81
C LEU A 46 2.06 6.89 7.26
N TYR A 47 2.10 5.91 6.37
CA TYR A 47 1.77 4.52 6.70
C TYR A 47 2.75 3.96 7.73
N ALA A 48 4.06 4.11 7.50
CA ALA A 48 5.10 3.69 8.43
C ALA A 48 4.93 4.35 9.80
N LEU A 49 4.60 5.65 9.84
CA LEU A 49 4.29 6.36 11.08
C LEU A 49 3.08 5.76 11.79
N ALA A 50 2.00 5.44 11.08
CA ALA A 50 0.84 4.79 11.68
C ALA A 50 1.19 3.42 12.28
N LEU A 51 2.02 2.62 11.61
CA LEU A 51 2.51 1.35 12.15
C LEU A 51 3.35 1.56 13.41
N TRP A 52 4.20 2.59 13.44
CA TRP A 52 4.99 2.96 14.62
C TRP A 52 4.09 3.37 15.81
N VAL A 53 3.03 4.15 15.55
CA VAL A 53 2.01 4.51 16.56
C VAL A 53 1.34 3.24 17.12
N GLY A 54 1.01 2.27 16.28
CA GLY A 54 0.49 0.97 16.72
C GLY A 54 1.48 0.19 17.57
N HIS A 55 2.76 0.16 17.15
CA HIS A 55 3.83 -0.53 17.87
C HIS A 55 4.04 0.05 19.28
N THR A 56 4.01 1.37 19.42
CA THR A 56 4.15 2.08 20.70
C THR A 56 2.94 1.94 21.62
N GLY A 57 1.83 1.36 21.14
CA GLY A 57 0.67 1.01 21.96
C GLY A 57 -0.49 1.99 21.91
N PHE A 58 -0.42 3.02 21.06
CA PHE A 58 -1.52 3.96 20.84
C PHE A 58 -2.58 3.36 19.91
N ASP A 59 -3.29 2.35 20.41
CA ASP A 59 -4.16 1.49 19.61
C ASP A 59 -5.31 2.24 18.93
N ALA A 60 -5.98 3.16 19.63
CA ALA A 60 -7.06 3.95 19.06
C ALA A 60 -6.60 4.80 17.86
N ALA A 61 -5.45 5.46 17.97
CA ALA A 61 -4.87 6.27 16.90
C ALA A 61 -4.43 5.38 15.72
N TYR A 62 -3.83 4.22 16.00
CA TYR A 62 -3.50 3.23 14.99
C TYR A 62 -4.74 2.77 14.22
N ARG A 63 -5.82 2.36 14.91
CA ARG A 63 -7.06 1.88 14.28
C ARG A 63 -7.71 2.94 13.41
N ALA A 64 -7.76 4.19 13.88
CA ALA A 64 -8.25 5.31 13.08
C ALA A 64 -7.39 5.53 11.83
N ALA A 65 -6.05 5.47 11.95
CA ALA A 65 -5.16 5.58 10.80
C ALA A 65 -5.37 4.43 9.80
N MET A 66 -5.54 3.18 10.26
CA MET A 66 -5.80 2.04 9.38
C MET A 66 -7.10 2.25 8.57
N LEU A 67 -8.16 2.78 9.19
CA LEU A 67 -9.39 3.13 8.46
C LEU A 67 -9.16 4.19 7.37
N CYS A 68 -8.35 5.21 7.65
CA CYS A 68 -7.96 6.17 6.62
C CYS A 68 -7.22 5.50 5.46
N PHE A 69 -6.31 4.56 5.76
CA PHE A 69 -5.59 3.82 4.73
C PHE A 69 -6.45 2.84 3.94
N VAL A 70 -7.52 2.29 4.51
CA VAL A 70 -8.53 1.54 3.75
C VAL A 70 -9.09 2.41 2.62
N LEU A 71 -9.41 3.68 2.90
CA LEU A 71 -9.94 4.61 1.91
C LEU A 71 -8.87 5.00 0.88
N VAL A 72 -7.66 5.34 1.34
CA VAL A 72 -6.56 5.74 0.46
C VAL A 72 -6.18 4.61 -0.51
N LEU A 73 -5.98 3.39 0.00
CA LEU A 73 -5.59 2.23 -0.81
C LEU A 73 -6.76 1.68 -1.64
N GLY A 74 -7.98 1.71 -1.10
CA GLY A 74 -9.18 1.28 -1.81
C GLY A 74 -9.53 2.19 -2.98
N ALA A 75 -9.69 3.49 -2.73
CA ALA A 75 -10.06 4.45 -3.76
C ALA A 75 -8.88 4.84 -4.65
N GLY A 76 -7.75 5.21 -4.04
CA GLY A 76 -6.55 5.70 -4.74
C GLY A 76 -5.68 4.60 -5.34
N GLY A 77 -5.80 3.36 -4.84
CA GLY A 77 -5.08 2.19 -5.36
C GLY A 77 -5.99 1.30 -6.20
N VAL A 78 -6.84 0.50 -5.54
CA VAL A 78 -7.64 -0.55 -6.21
C VAL A 78 -8.58 0.04 -7.26
N LEU A 79 -9.49 0.94 -6.87
CA LEU A 79 -10.47 1.50 -7.80
C LEU A 79 -9.81 2.35 -8.89
N ALA A 80 -8.75 3.09 -8.57
CA ALA A 80 -8.00 3.86 -9.56
C ALA A 80 -7.37 2.95 -10.63
N HIS A 81 -6.79 1.81 -10.25
CA HIS A 81 -6.24 0.84 -11.20
C HIS A 81 -7.30 0.12 -12.01
N LEU A 82 -8.44 -0.24 -11.39
CA LEU A 82 -9.57 -0.85 -12.09
C LEU A 82 -10.17 0.10 -13.14
N ARG A 83 -10.42 1.37 -12.78
CA ARG A 83 -10.94 2.39 -13.68
C ARG A 83 -10.00 2.67 -14.86
N ARG A 84 -8.70 2.66 -14.61
CA ARG A 84 -7.70 2.84 -15.66
C ARG A 84 -7.59 1.62 -16.59
N GLY A 85 -7.93 0.42 -16.11
CA GLY A 85 -7.83 -0.84 -16.84
C GLY A 85 -6.39 -1.22 -17.24
N PRO A 86 -6.21 -2.38 -17.89
CA PRO A 86 -4.91 -2.87 -18.37
C PRO A 86 -4.49 -2.12 -19.64
N THR A 87 -4.30 -0.81 -19.54
CA THR A 87 -3.98 0.08 -20.66
C THR A 87 -2.48 0.17 -20.91
N GLN A 88 -2.09 0.92 -21.95
CA GLN A 88 -0.70 1.27 -22.23
C GLN A 88 0.00 2.04 -21.09
N ALA A 89 -0.69 2.46 -20.04
CA ALA A 89 -0.04 3.08 -18.89
C ALA A 89 0.79 2.09 -18.04
N TYR A 90 0.54 0.78 -18.16
CA TYR A 90 1.26 -0.26 -17.43
C TYR A 90 2.28 -0.97 -18.32
N GLN A 91 3.35 -1.49 -17.73
CA GLN A 91 4.34 -2.26 -18.47
C GLN A 91 3.72 -3.52 -19.10
N SER A 92 2.87 -4.22 -18.35
CA SER A 92 2.22 -5.46 -18.76
C SER A 92 0.91 -5.67 -18.01
N LEU A 93 0.11 -6.65 -18.45
CA LEU A 93 -1.09 -7.10 -17.73
C LEU A 93 -0.74 -7.58 -16.31
N ALA A 94 0.40 -8.26 -16.16
CA ALA A 94 0.88 -8.71 -14.86
C ALA A 94 1.22 -7.54 -13.92
N ALA A 95 1.81 -6.47 -14.44
CA ALA A 95 2.11 -5.27 -13.64
C ALA A 95 0.82 -4.56 -13.18
N TRP A 96 -0.19 -4.50 -14.05
CA TRP A 96 -1.52 -3.98 -13.68
C TRP A 96 -2.18 -4.83 -12.59
N ALA A 97 -2.21 -6.16 -12.77
CA ALA A 97 -2.78 -7.09 -11.80
C ALA A 97 -2.02 -7.03 -10.47
N ALA A 98 -0.68 -6.98 -10.48
CA ALA A 98 0.14 -6.82 -9.29
C ALA A 98 -0.18 -5.52 -8.55
N ALA A 99 -0.36 -4.40 -9.26
CA ALA A 99 -0.72 -3.14 -8.63
C ALA A 99 -2.09 -3.23 -7.91
N ILE A 100 -3.07 -3.90 -8.51
CA ILE A 100 -4.37 -4.17 -7.87
C ILE A 100 -4.20 -5.07 -6.64
N LEU A 101 -3.47 -6.17 -6.76
CA LEU A 101 -3.27 -7.15 -5.69
C LEU A 101 -2.53 -6.56 -4.49
N ILE A 102 -1.48 -5.75 -4.73
CA ILE A 102 -0.75 -5.07 -3.66
C ILE A 102 -1.70 -4.14 -2.91
N ASN A 103 -2.41 -3.26 -3.61
CA ASN A 103 -3.35 -2.33 -2.95
C ASN A 103 -4.50 -3.05 -2.25
N GLY A 104 -5.06 -4.11 -2.87
CA GLY A 104 -6.12 -4.92 -2.29
C GLY A 104 -5.67 -5.66 -1.03
N THR A 105 -4.47 -6.23 -1.03
CA THR A 105 -3.86 -6.82 0.17
C THR A 105 -3.70 -5.77 1.27
N GLY A 106 -3.24 -4.58 0.91
CA GLY A 106 -3.16 -3.45 1.82
C GLY A 106 -4.52 -3.12 2.45
N VAL A 107 -5.59 -3.03 1.65
CA VAL A 107 -6.96 -2.81 2.15
C VAL A 107 -7.36 -3.88 3.16
N VAL A 108 -7.18 -5.17 2.83
CA VAL A 108 -7.54 -6.29 3.72
C VAL A 108 -6.79 -6.21 5.05
N LEU A 109 -5.47 -5.99 5.00
CA LEU A 109 -4.65 -5.88 6.20
C LEU A 109 -5.00 -4.65 7.04
N ASN A 110 -5.41 -3.55 6.42
CA ASN A 110 -5.83 -2.35 7.13
C ASN A 110 -7.21 -2.51 7.77
N VAL A 111 -8.16 -3.19 7.12
CA VAL A 111 -9.44 -3.58 7.74
C VAL A 111 -9.17 -4.46 8.96
N ALA A 112 -8.33 -5.49 8.82
CA ALA A 112 -7.97 -6.37 9.94
C ALA A 112 -7.30 -5.59 11.09
N GLY A 113 -6.34 -4.72 10.78
CA GLY A 113 -5.70 -3.83 11.75
C GLY A 113 -6.69 -2.91 12.46
N ALA A 114 -7.63 -2.31 11.72
CA ALA A 114 -8.68 -1.46 12.28
C ALA A 114 -9.66 -2.24 13.18
N MET A 115 -9.98 -3.49 12.85
CA MET A 115 -10.90 -4.31 13.65
C MET A 115 -10.23 -4.85 14.91
N MET A 116 -9.02 -5.38 14.79
CA MET A 116 -8.37 -6.17 15.84
C MET A 116 -7.39 -5.35 16.71
N GLY A 117 -6.94 -4.18 16.23
CA GLY A 117 -5.91 -3.39 16.92
C GLY A 117 -4.50 -3.98 16.76
N ALA A 118 -3.48 -3.17 17.07
CA ALA A 118 -2.07 -3.45 16.79
C ALA A 118 -1.49 -4.63 17.59
N ARG A 119 -2.04 -4.86 18.80
CA ARG A 119 -1.51 -5.84 19.77
C ARG A 119 -2.24 -7.18 19.78
N SER A 120 -3.32 -7.33 19.02
CA SER A 120 -4.04 -8.60 18.90
C SER A 120 -3.12 -9.74 18.43
N VAL A 121 -3.30 -10.91 19.05
CA VAL A 121 -2.70 -12.19 18.68
C VAL A 121 -3.86 -13.00 18.11
N LEU A 122 -3.72 -13.55 16.89
CA LEU A 122 -4.68 -14.51 16.35
C LEU A 122 -4.63 -15.80 17.16
#